data_AF-A0A533T2K5-F1
#
_entry.id   AF-A0A533T2K5-F1
#
_cell.length_a   1.000
_cell.length_b   1.000
_cell.length_c   1.000
_cell.angle_alpha   90.00
_cell.angle_beta   90.00
_cell.angle_gamma   90.00
#
_symmetry.space_group_name_H-M   'P 1'
#
loop_
_entity.id
_entity.type
_entity.pdbx_description
1 polymer ?
#
loop_
_entity_poly.entity_id
_entity_poly.type
_entity_poly.pdbx_seq_one_letter_code
_entity_poly.pdbx_strand_id
1 'polypeptide(L)'
;MLRMARELEAYQIKFDKQQKELAQSKDELEKSRKRYADIYDFAPLAYLTIAPNSSILELNLTAATMLGTERSRLLNKKLADYIDPEDRPLFTALLDKAFKQQKSTSGEFLHLTKPAVQPFLKRTQDLLRS
;
A
#
# COMPACT_ATOMS: atom_id res chain seq x y z
N MET A 1 55.84 9.75 -18.95
CA MET A 1 55.48 8.92 -17.78
C MET A 1 54.71 9.69 -16.70
N LEU A 2 55.20 10.84 -16.20
CA LEU A 2 54.50 11.64 -15.16
C LEU A 2 53.07 12.10 -15.48
N ARG A 3 52.72 12.30 -16.77
CA ARG A 3 51.39 12.75 -17.19
C ARG A 3 50.32 11.64 -17.10
N MET A 4 50.65 10.43 -17.57
CA MET A 4 49.77 9.26 -17.49
C MET A 4 49.49 8.84 -16.04
N ALA A 5 50.48 8.94 -15.15
CA ALA A 5 50.27 8.65 -13.73
C ALA A 5 49.25 9.61 -13.08
N ARG A 6 49.38 10.92 -13.35
CA ARG A 6 48.42 11.93 -12.85
C ARG A 6 47.02 11.76 -13.41
N GLU A 7 46.90 11.41 -14.69
CA GLU A 7 45.61 11.15 -15.32
C GLU A 7 44.92 9.94 -14.67
N LEU A 8 45.66 8.86 -14.39
CA LEU A 8 45.13 7.68 -13.70
C LEU A 8 44.68 7.98 -12.26
N GLU A 9 45.46 8.74 -11.50
CA GLU A 9 45.08 9.19 -10.14
C GLU A 9 43.80 10.03 -10.16
N ALA A 10 43.70 10.97 -11.12
CA ALA A 10 42.50 11.78 -11.28
C ALA A 10 41.26 10.93 -11.62
N TYR A 11 41.43 9.87 -12.43
CA TYR A 11 40.36 8.91 -12.71
C TYR A 11 39.94 8.12 -11.47
N GLN A 12 40.89 7.63 -10.67
CA GLN A 12 40.59 6.88 -9.44
C GLN A 12 39.82 7.74 -8.44
N ILE A 13 40.29 8.97 -8.17
CA ILE A 13 39.60 9.91 -7.28
C ILE A 13 38.18 10.19 -7.76
N LYS A 14 38.01 10.41 -9.07
CA LYS A 14 36.69 10.64 -9.66
C LYS A 14 35.78 9.42 -9.50
N PHE A 15 36.29 8.23 -9.74
CA PHE A 15 35.54 6.98 -9.62
C PHE A 15 35.09 6.75 -8.16
N ASP A 16 36.00 6.90 -7.20
CA ASP A 16 35.70 6.75 -5.77
C ASP A 16 34.63 7.75 -5.31
N LYS A 17 34.71 9.00 -5.79
CA LYS A 17 33.69 10.01 -5.53
C LYS A 17 32.33 9.60 -6.09
N GLN A 18 32.27 9.13 -7.34
CA GLN A 18 31.02 8.67 -7.96
C GLN A 18 30.43 7.46 -7.22
N GLN A 19 31.28 6.52 -6.79
CA GLN A 19 30.84 5.36 -6.03
C GLN A 19 30.26 5.77 -4.67
N LYS A 20 30.90 6.74 -3.99
CA LYS A 20 30.42 7.26 -2.70
C LYS A 20 29.11 8.03 -2.85
N GLU A 21 29.00 8.89 -3.85
CA GLU A 21 27.75 9.62 -4.15
C GLU A 21 26.60 8.67 -4.49
N LEU A 22 26.87 7.63 -5.28
CA LEU A 22 25.87 6.60 -5.60
C LEU A 22 25.42 5.84 -4.35
N ALA A 23 26.35 5.48 -3.46
CA ALA A 23 26.02 4.79 -2.21
C ALA A 23 25.16 5.68 -1.30
N GLN A 24 25.50 6.97 -1.18
CA GLN A 24 24.71 7.94 -0.41
C GLN A 24 23.31 8.12 -0.99
N SER A 25 23.20 8.29 -2.31
CA SER A 25 21.89 8.42 -2.99
C SER A 25 21.01 7.18 -2.80
N LYS A 26 21.59 5.98 -2.83
CA LYS A 26 20.85 4.73 -2.55
C LYS A 26 20.34 4.67 -1.12
N ASP A 27 21.17 5.03 -0.14
CA ASP A 27 20.78 5.05 1.28
C ASP A 27 19.67 6.08 1.55
N GLU A 28 19.79 7.28 0.99
CA GLU A 28 18.74 8.31 1.07
C GLU A 28 17.42 7.85 0.45
N LEU A 29 17.48 7.20 -0.72
CA LEU A 29 16.32 6.65 -1.38
C LEU A 29 15.65 5.55 -0.55
N GLU A 30 16.44 4.66 0.05
CA GLU A 30 15.94 3.57 0.89
C GLU A 30 15.27 4.10 2.16
N LYS A 31 15.91 5.07 2.84
CA LYS A 31 15.33 5.76 4.00
C LYS A 31 14.01 6.44 3.66
N SER A 32 13.98 7.15 2.53
CA SER A 32 12.79 7.83 2.04
C SER A 32 11.67 6.83 1.75
N ARG A 33 11.95 5.78 0.99
CA ARG A 33 11.00 4.70 0.70
C ARG A 33 10.45 4.04 1.96
N LYS A 34 11.30 3.73 2.93
CA LYS A 34 10.87 3.15 4.21
C LYS A 34 9.93 4.07 4.95
N ARG A 35 10.28 5.36 5.07
CA ARG A 35 9.42 6.35 5.72
C ARG A 35 8.06 6.49 5.02
N TYR A 36 8.04 6.49 3.68
CA TYR A 36 6.78 6.50 2.93
C TYR A 36 5.96 5.23 3.15
N ALA A 37 6.60 4.06 3.16
CA ALA A 37 5.92 2.80 3.43
C ALA A 37 5.29 2.79 4.83
N ASP A 38 6.01 3.27 5.85
CA ASP A 38 5.48 3.37 7.21
C ASP A 38 4.27 4.32 7.27
N ILE A 39 4.35 5.51 6.65
CA ILE A 39 3.23 6.47 6.63
C ILE A 39 2.02 5.87 5.90
N TYR A 40 2.24 5.19 4.78
CA TYR A 40 1.18 4.58 4.00
C TYR A 40 0.52 3.40 4.73
N ASP A 41 1.32 2.45 5.21
CA ASP A 41 0.86 1.22 5.84
C ASP A 41 0.18 1.47 7.18
N PHE A 42 0.67 2.44 7.97
CA PHE A 42 0.13 2.79 9.27
C PHE A 42 -0.77 4.03 9.26
N ALA A 43 -1.19 4.51 8.08
CA ALA A 43 -2.18 5.59 8.00
C ALA A 43 -3.49 5.17 8.68
N PRO A 44 -4.16 6.07 9.44
CA PRO A 44 -5.44 5.76 10.08
C PRO A 44 -6.61 5.66 9.09
N LEU A 45 -6.38 5.99 7.82
CA LEU A 45 -7.34 5.91 6.73
C LEU A 45 -7.05 4.71 5.83
N ALA A 46 -8.09 4.03 5.38
CA ALA A 46 -7.98 2.96 4.39
C ALA A 46 -7.64 3.54 3.02
N TYR A 47 -6.52 3.10 2.43
CA TYR A 47 -6.12 3.46 1.07
C TYR A 47 -6.07 2.21 0.20
N LEU A 48 -6.61 2.32 -1.00
CA LEU A 48 -6.55 1.28 -2.03
C LEU A 48 -6.23 1.92 -3.39
N THR A 49 -5.39 1.23 -4.15
CA THR A 49 -5.20 1.48 -5.57
C THR A 49 -5.93 0.40 -6.34
N ILE A 50 -6.85 0.79 -7.22
CA ILE A 50 -7.67 -0.14 -7.98
C ILE A 50 -7.54 0.08 -9.49
N ALA A 51 -7.60 -1.01 -10.25
CA ALA A 51 -7.69 -0.99 -11.70
C ALA A 51 -9.12 -0.69 -12.18
N PRO A 52 -9.32 -0.28 -13.46
CA PRO A 52 -10.65 -0.03 -14.03
C PRO A 52 -11.64 -1.20 -13.91
N ASN A 53 -11.13 -2.44 -13.90
CA ASN A 53 -11.93 -3.64 -13.71
C ASN A 53 -12.23 -3.96 -12.22
N SER A 54 -12.02 -3.00 -11.31
CA SER A 54 -12.11 -3.08 -9.85
C SER A 54 -11.06 -3.94 -9.15
N SER A 55 -10.01 -4.40 -9.84
CA SER A 55 -8.96 -5.20 -9.19
C SER A 55 -8.11 -4.36 -8.24
N ILE A 56 -7.92 -4.83 -7.01
CA ILE A 56 -7.05 -4.21 -6.01
C ILE A 56 -5.59 -4.43 -6.41
N LEU A 57 -4.91 -3.35 -6.81
CA LEU A 57 -3.48 -3.37 -7.15
C LEU A 57 -2.62 -3.18 -5.90
N GLU A 58 -3.04 -2.28 -5.01
CA GLU A 58 -2.36 -2.00 -3.75
C GLU A 58 -3.39 -1.62 -2.67
N LEU A 59 -3.02 -1.81 -1.42
CA LEU A 59 -3.80 -1.41 -0.25
C LEU A 59 -2.91 -1.29 0.98
N ASN A 60 -3.25 -0.40 1.91
CA ASN A 60 -2.57 -0.31 3.19
C ASN A 60 -3.13 -1.29 4.24
N LEU A 61 -2.48 -1.38 5.40
CA LEU A 61 -2.89 -2.31 6.46
C LEU A 61 -4.26 -1.97 7.04
N THR A 62 -4.60 -0.69 7.11
CA THR A 62 -5.92 -0.22 7.54
C THR A 62 -7.02 -0.70 6.59
N ALA A 63 -6.82 -0.61 5.27
CA ALA A 63 -7.74 -1.16 4.29
C ALA A 63 -7.88 -2.69 4.39
N ALA A 64 -6.76 -3.41 4.58
CA ALA A 64 -6.79 -4.86 4.77
C ALA A 64 -7.60 -5.26 6.02
N THR A 65 -7.39 -4.54 7.12
CA THR A 65 -8.14 -4.71 8.37
C THR A 65 -9.63 -4.43 8.18
N MET A 66 -9.97 -3.35 7.48
CA MET A 66 -11.36 -2.98 7.18
C MET A 66 -12.08 -4.02 6.29
N LEU A 67 -11.36 -4.66 5.37
CA LEU A 67 -11.88 -5.75 4.53
C LEU A 67 -11.83 -7.12 5.24
N GLY A 68 -11.36 -7.18 6.48
CA GLY A 68 -11.34 -8.39 7.31
C GLY A 68 -10.45 -9.51 6.80
N THR A 69 -9.45 -9.21 5.95
CA THR A 69 -8.62 -10.22 5.27
C THR A 69 -7.16 -9.77 5.16
N GLU A 70 -6.22 -10.71 5.13
CA GLU A 70 -4.79 -10.43 4.92
C GLU A 70 -4.54 -9.71 3.57
N ARG A 71 -3.66 -8.69 3.58
CA ARG A 71 -3.27 -7.91 2.38
C ARG A 71 -2.91 -8.79 1.18
N SER A 72 -2.10 -9.84 1.40
CA SER A 72 -1.64 -10.75 0.35
C SER A 72 -2.78 -11.48 -0.37
N ARG A 73 -3.91 -11.72 0.30
CA ARG A 73 -5.09 -12.39 -0.27
C ARG A 73 -6.03 -11.43 -0.98
N LEU A 74 -5.92 -10.12 -0.69
CA LEU A 74 -6.72 -9.06 -1.28
C LEU A 74 -6.14 -8.55 -2.60
N LEU A 75 -4.82 -8.66 -2.80
CA LEU A 75 -4.17 -8.29 -4.05
C LEU A 75 -4.77 -9.06 -5.24
N ASN A 76 -5.03 -8.33 -6.33
CA ASN A 76 -5.68 -8.79 -7.57
C ASN A 76 -7.11 -9.33 -7.40
N LYS A 77 -7.74 -9.19 -6.22
CA LYS A 77 -9.17 -9.45 -6.06
C LYS A 77 -9.98 -8.23 -6.46
N LYS A 78 -11.24 -8.45 -6.82
CA LYS A 78 -12.15 -7.35 -7.16
C LYS A 78 -12.66 -6.71 -5.87
N LEU A 79 -12.51 -5.40 -5.75
CA LEU A 79 -13.07 -4.65 -4.62
C LEU A 79 -14.60 -4.78 -4.57
N ALA A 80 -15.26 -4.91 -5.73
CA ALA A 80 -16.70 -5.12 -5.83
C ALA A 80 -17.21 -6.38 -5.10
N ASP A 81 -16.36 -7.40 -4.90
CA ASP A 81 -16.73 -8.62 -4.17
C ASP A 81 -16.91 -8.38 -2.66
N TYR A 82 -16.36 -7.27 -2.15
CA TYR A 82 -16.43 -6.83 -0.75
C TYR A 82 -17.47 -5.73 -0.53
N ILE A 83 -18.23 -5.38 -1.56
CA ILE A 83 -19.35 -4.43 -1.50
C ILE A 83 -20.66 -5.23 -1.50
N ASP A 84 -21.64 -4.74 -0.75
CA ASP A 84 -22.96 -5.36 -0.68
C ASP A 84 -23.55 -5.50 -2.10
N PRO A 85 -24.16 -6.65 -2.45
CA PRO A 85 -24.72 -6.85 -3.77
C PRO A 85 -25.68 -5.76 -4.25
N GLU A 86 -26.42 -5.13 -3.34
CA GLU A 86 -27.34 -4.02 -3.67
C GLU A 86 -26.61 -2.77 -4.16
N ASP A 87 -25.39 -2.53 -3.66
CA ASP A 87 -24.59 -1.35 -3.95
C ASP A 87 -23.60 -1.52 -5.12
N ARG A 88 -23.39 -2.75 -5.61
CA ARG A 88 -22.46 -3.04 -6.72
C ARG A 88 -22.77 -2.27 -8.01
N PRO A 89 -24.04 -2.10 -8.44
CA PRO A 89 -24.35 -1.29 -9.63
C PRO A 89 -23.94 0.17 -9.43
N LEU A 90 -24.23 0.74 -8.26
CA LEU A 90 -23.86 2.11 -7.92
C LEU A 90 -22.33 2.29 -7.90
N PHE A 91 -21.61 1.34 -7.29
CA PHE A 91 -20.16 1.35 -7.25
C PHE A 91 -19.54 1.27 -8.64
N THR A 92 -20.05 0.38 -9.50
CA THR A 92 -19.56 0.24 -10.88
C THR A 92 -19.77 1.52 -11.68
N ALA A 93 -20.94 2.16 -11.55
CA ALA A 93 -21.22 3.43 -12.19
C ALA A 93 -20.30 4.56 -11.68
N LEU A 94 -19.98 4.57 -10.37
CA LEU A 94 -19.06 5.52 -9.78
C LEU A 94 -17.63 5.31 -10.31
N LEU A 95 -17.14 4.07 -10.36
CA LEU A 95 -15.83 3.75 -10.94
C LEU A 95 -15.74 4.19 -12.40
N ASP A 96 -16.74 3.84 -13.21
CA ASP A 96 -16.79 4.23 -14.61
C ASP A 96 -16.72 5.75 -14.78
N LYS A 97 -17.44 6.49 -13.93
CA LYS A 97 -17.40 7.96 -13.92
C LYS A 97 -16.02 8.47 -13.53
N ALA A 98 -15.40 7.92 -12.50
CA ALA A 98 -14.06 8.30 -12.03
C ALA A 98 -13.02 8.13 -13.13
N PHE A 99 -13.00 6.98 -13.80
CA PHE A 99 -12.04 6.67 -14.86
C PHE A 99 -12.29 7.46 -16.15
N LYS A 100 -13.55 7.65 -16.56
CA LYS A 100 -13.87 8.42 -17.78
C LYS A 100 -13.63 9.92 -17.62
N GLN A 101 -13.88 10.46 -16.43
CA GLN A 101 -13.79 11.91 -16.19
C GLN A 101 -12.43 12.35 -15.61
N GLN A 102 -11.58 11.41 -15.17
CA GLN A 102 -10.33 11.66 -14.45
C GLN A 102 -10.49 12.67 -13.31
N LYS A 103 -11.67 12.68 -12.68
CA LYS A 103 -12.02 13.55 -11.56
C LYS A 103 -12.27 12.70 -10.33
N SER A 104 -11.92 13.25 -9.16
CA SER A 104 -12.25 12.63 -7.88
C SER A 104 -13.77 12.52 -7.74
N THR A 105 -14.23 11.31 -7.40
CA THR A 105 -15.63 11.00 -7.13
C THR A 105 -15.73 10.37 -5.75
N SER A 106 -16.76 10.76 -5.00
CA SER A 106 -17.07 10.19 -3.69
C SER A 106 -18.44 9.51 -3.73
N GLY A 107 -18.60 8.44 -2.97
CA GLY A 107 -19.85 7.71 -2.80
C GLY A 107 -19.80 6.90 -1.50
N GLU A 108 -20.97 6.66 -0.94
CA GLU A 108 -21.15 5.86 0.26
C GLU A 108 -21.68 4.49 -0.16
N PHE A 109 -21.07 3.43 0.36
CA PHE A 109 -21.41 2.06 0.03
C PHE A 109 -21.38 1.22 1.30
N LEU A 110 -22.33 0.29 1.42
CA LEU A 110 -22.29 -0.76 2.42
C LEU A 110 -21.21 -1.77 2.03
N HIS A 111 -20.30 -2.00 2.96
CA HIS A 111 -19.23 -2.98 2.80
C HIS A 111 -19.59 -4.30 3.49
N LEU A 112 -19.34 -5.41 2.81
CA LEU A 112 -19.42 -6.74 3.40
C LEU A 112 -18.17 -6.95 4.25
N THR A 113 -18.26 -6.67 5.55
CA THR A 113 -17.26 -7.18 6.47
C THR A 113 -17.44 -8.69 6.57
N LYS A 114 -16.53 -9.47 5.97
CA LYS A 114 -16.33 -10.83 6.46
C LYS A 114 -15.90 -10.67 7.92
N PRO A 115 -16.58 -11.31 8.89
CA PRO A 115 -16.20 -11.17 10.27
C PRO A 115 -14.72 -11.52 10.37
N ALA A 116 -13.92 -10.53 10.77
CA ALA A 116 -12.54 -10.77 11.14
C ALA A 116 -12.60 -11.91 12.16
N VAL A 117 -11.90 -13.00 11.88
CA VAL A 117 -11.63 -14.00 12.91
C VAL A 117 -11.03 -13.19 14.06
N GLN A 118 -11.78 -13.01 15.14
CA GLN A 118 -11.23 -12.52 16.40
C GLN A 118 -10.63 -13.76 17.08
N PRO A 119 -9.30 -13.97 17.08
CA PRO A 119 -8.76 -14.79 18.13
C PRO A 119 -8.85 -13.93 19.40
N PHE A 120 -9.39 -14.50 20.48
CA PHE A 120 -9.14 -14.04 21.86
C PHE A 120 -10.17 -13.18 22.62
N LEU A 121 -11.47 -13.45 22.51
CA LEU A 121 -12.42 -13.15 23.61
C LEU A 121 -13.35 -14.34 23.91
N LYS A 122 -12.77 -15.47 24.31
CA LYS A 122 -13.48 -16.51 25.07
C LYS A 122 -12.77 -16.71 26.42
N ARG A 123 -13.05 -15.84 27.40
CA ARG A 123 -13.09 -16.17 28.85
C ARG A 123 -13.28 -14.91 29.69
N THR A 124 -14.53 -14.46 29.82
CA THR A 124 -14.96 -13.61 30.93
C THR A 124 -16.47 -13.78 31.21
N GLN A 125 -16.98 -15.03 31.23
CA GLN A 125 -18.31 -15.30 31.80
C GLN A 125 -18.41 -16.50 32.75
N ASP A 126 -17.34 -17.26 33.00
CA ASP A 126 -17.37 -18.40 33.93
C ASP A 126 -16.96 -18.06 35.39
N LEU A 127 -16.93 -16.78 35.79
CA LEU A 127 -16.56 -16.38 37.16
C LEU A 127 -17.67 -15.66 37.94
N LEU A 128 -18.93 -15.75 37.51
CA LEU A 128 -20.10 -15.27 38.28
C LEU A 128 -21.19 -16.33 38.44
N ARG A 129 -20.81 -17.61 38.54
CA ARG A 129 -21.67 -18.67 39.09
C ARG A 129 -20.81 -19.74 39.79
N SER A 130 -20.32 -19.39 40.98
CA SER A 130 -19.98 -20.34 42.05
C SER A 130 -20.01 -19.59 43.36
#